data_AF-A0A927WN78-F1
#
_entry.id   AF-A0A927WN78-F1
#
_cell.length_a   1.000
_cell.length_b   1.000
_cell.length_c   1.000
_cell.angle_alpha   90.00
_cell.angle_beta   90.00
_cell.angle_gamma   90.00
#
_symmetry.space_group_name_H-M   'P 1'
#
loop_
_entity.id
_entity.type
_entity.pdbx_description
1 polymer ?
#
loop_
_entity_poly.entity_id
_entity_poly.type
_entity_poly.pdbx_seq_one_letter_code
_entity_poly.pdbx_strand_id
1 'polypeptide(L)' 'MDSAAYPTKAVRPHNSRMSKQALVQAGFKQLPRWQDAVGRYLIELQSEASLTA' A
#
# COMPACT_ATOMS: atom_id res chain seq x y z
N MET A 1 -7.35 -8.41 17.59
CA MET A 1 -5.94 -8.86 17.51
C MET A 1 -5.08 -7.63 17.75
N ASP A 2 -4.36 -7.61 18.87
CA ASP A 2 -3.50 -6.48 19.26
C ASP A 2 -2.07 -6.71 18.77
N SER A 3 -1.42 -5.68 18.22
CA SER A 3 -0.01 -5.75 17.79
C SER A 3 0.94 -6.03 18.96
N ALA A 4 0.52 -5.79 20.20
CA ALA A 4 1.28 -6.18 21.39
C ALA A 4 1.53 -7.69 21.50
N ALA A 5 0.69 -8.53 20.87
CA ALA A 5 0.88 -9.98 20.86
C ALA A 5 2.10 -10.43 20.03
N TYR A 6 2.65 -9.55 19.18
CA TYR A 6 3.76 -9.85 18.28
C TYR A 6 4.85 -8.76 18.39
N PRO A 7 5.67 -8.79 19.46
CA PRO A 7 6.64 -7.74 19.72
C PRO A 7 7.75 -7.70 18.67
N THR A 8 8.13 -6.49 18.25
CA THR A 8 9.25 -6.24 17.34
C THR A 8 10.27 -5.31 17.99
N LYS A 9 11.55 -5.40 17.57
CA LYS A 9 12.62 -4.53 18.11
C LYS A 9 12.33 -3.03 17.93
N ALA A 10 11.67 -2.65 16.82
CA ALA A 10 11.29 -1.27 16.55
C ALA A 10 9.88 -0.97 17.09
N VAL A 11 9.71 0.24 17.65
CA VAL A 11 8.41 0.77 18.08
C VAL A 11 7.60 1.17 16.86
N ARG A 12 6.38 0.64 16.74
CA ARG A 12 5.45 0.95 15.65
C ARG A 12 4.37 1.89 16.18
N PRO A 13 4.20 3.09 15.60
CA PRO A 13 3.11 3.97 16.00
C PRO A 13 1.76 3.34 15.66
N HIS A 14 0.77 3.54 16.53
CA HIS A 14 -0.58 2.98 16.34
C HIS A 14 -1.31 3.57 15.13
N ASN A 15 -0.92 4.77 14.68
CA ASN A 15 -1.50 5.42 13.51
C ASN A 15 -0.40 6.09 12.68
N SER A 16 -0.19 5.57 11.47
CA SER A 16 0.78 6.09 10.49
C SER A 16 0.11 6.74 9.29
N ARG A 17 -1.17 7.14 9.39
CA ARG A 17 -1.91 7.74 8.26
C ARG A 17 -1.29 9.09 7.89
N MET A 18 -0.87 9.21 6.64
CA MET A 18 -0.34 10.45 6.08
C MET A 18 -1.41 11.27 5.35
N SER A 19 -1.27 12.60 5.38
CA SER A 19 -2.08 13.50 4.56
C SER A 19 -1.73 13.38 3.07
N LYS A 20 -2.73 13.55 2.21
CA LYS A 20 -2.57 13.57 0.74
C LYS A 20 -2.49 14.98 0.16
N GLN A 21 -2.49 16.01 0.99
CA GLN A 21 -2.60 17.41 0.55
C GLN A 21 -1.44 17.84 -0.35
N ALA A 22 -0.20 17.43 -0.04
CA ALA A 22 0.97 17.77 -0.85
C ALA A 22 0.84 17.27 -2.30
N LEU A 23 0.28 16.07 -2.50
CA LEU A 23 0.04 15.51 -3.84
C LEU A 23 -0.98 16.36 -4.63
N VAL A 24 -2.04 16.81 -3.96
CA VAL A 24 -3.06 17.66 -4.56
C VAL A 24 -2.48 19.03 -4.93
N GLN A 25 -1.70 19.64 -4.03
CA GLN A 25 -1.06 20.94 -4.27
C GLN A 25 -0.06 20.90 -5.42
N ALA A 26 0.69 19.81 -5.56
CA ALA A 26 1.61 19.61 -6.67
C ALA A 26 0.92 19.23 -7.99
N GLY A 27 -0.42 19.17 -8.04
CA GLY A 27 -1.18 18.91 -9.27
C GLY A 27 -1.25 17.44 -9.69
N PHE A 28 -0.87 16.50 -8.81
CA PHE A 28 -1.02 15.07 -9.11
C PHE A 28 -2.49 14.66 -9.09
N LYS A 29 -2.88 13.80 -10.05
CA LYS A 29 -4.19 13.15 -10.01
C LYS A 29 -4.27 12.24 -8.78
N GLN A 30 -5.43 12.23 -8.13
CA GLN A 30 -5.63 11.34 -6.98
C GLN A 30 -5.45 9.89 -7.41
N LEU A 31 -4.63 9.17 -6.64
CA LEU A 31 -4.49 7.74 -6.81
C LEU A 31 -5.83 7.04 -6.54
N PRO A 32 -6.11 5.91 -7.22
CA PRO A 32 -7.27 5.09 -6.92
C PRO A 32 -7.20 4.56 -5.47
N ARG A 33 -8.27 3.96 -4.99
CA ARG A 33 -8.26 3.40 -3.64
C ARG A 33 -7.25 2.24 -3.58
N TRP A 34 -6.72 1.97 -2.40
CA TRP A 34 -5.66 0.97 -2.23
C TRP A 34 -6.10 -0.43 -2.71
N GLN A 35 -7.40 -0.76 -2.62
CA GLN A 35 -7.94 -2.03 -3.12
C GLN A 35 -7.75 -2.18 -4.63
N ASP A 36 -7.99 -1.12 -5.39
CA ASP A 36 -7.86 -1.14 -6.84
C ASP A 36 -6.37 -1.28 -7.24
N ALA A 37 -5.47 -0.62 -6.51
CA ALA A 37 -4.02 -0.73 -6.71
C ALA A 37 -3.51 -2.14 -6.41
N VAL A 38 -3.96 -2.76 -5.31
CA VAL A 38 -3.60 -4.16 -4.96
C VAL A 38 -4.13 -5.13 -6.01
N GLY A 39 -5.37 -4.95 -6.47
CA GLY A 39 -5.95 -5.80 -7.50
C GLY A 39 -5.14 -5.77 -8.80
N ARG A 40 -4.74 -4.57 -9.26
CA ARG A 40 -3.86 -4.42 -10.43
C ARG A 40 -2.53 -5.13 -10.25
N TYR A 41 -1.88 -4.94 -9.09
CA TYR A 41 -0.59 -5.56 -8.82
C TYR A 41 -0.66 -7.09 -8.85
N LEU A 42 -1.72 -7.70 -8.30
CA LEU A 42 -1.90 -9.15 -8.33
C LEU A 42 -2.13 -9.69 -9.76
N ILE A 43 -2.85 -8.95 -10.60
CA ILE A 43 -3.05 -9.30 -12.01
C ILE A 43 -1.72 -9.23 -12.77
N GLU A 44 -0.96 -8.15 -12.58
CA GLU A 44 0.36 -7.96 -13.19
C GLU A 44 1.31 -9.09 -12.80
N LEU A 45 1.39 -9.42 -11.49
CA LEU A 45 2.20 -10.54 -10.99
C LEU A 45 1.84 -11.89 -11.65
N GLN A 46 0.54 -12.19 -11.78
CA GLN A 46 0.10 -13.43 -12.41
C GLN A 46 0.47 -13.45 -13.90
N SER A 47 0.36 -12.31 -14.58
CA SER A 47 0.71 -12.20 -15.99
C SER A 47 2.21 -12.39 -16.22
N GLU A 48 3.06 -11.81 -15.37
CA GLU A 48 4.52 -11.98 -15.42
C GLU A 48 4.93 -13.42 -15.17
N ALA A 49 4.35 -14.06 -14.14
CA ALA A 49 4.61 -15.47 -13.83
C ALA A 49 4.22 -16.41 -14.98
N SER A 50 3.19 -16.04 -15.76
CA SER A 50 2.73 -16.84 -16.91
C SER A 50 3.57 -16.60 -18.18
N LEU A 51 4.35 -15.52 -18.24
CA LEU A 51 5.27 -15.20 -19.34
C LEU A 51 6.67 -15.80 -19.13
N THR A 52 7.00 -16.21 -17.91
CA THR A 52 8.28 -16.83 -17.55
C THR A 52 8.21 -18.35 -17.39
N ALA A 53 7.03 -18.95 -17.58
CA ALA A 53 6.75 -20.38 -17.56
C ALA A 53 6.55 -20.91 -18.98
#